data_AF-A0A844EI08-F1
#
_entry.id   AF-A0A844EI08-F1
#
_cell.length_a   1.000
_cell.length_b   1.000
_cell.length_c   1.000
_cell.angle_alpha   90.00
_cell.angle_beta   90.00
_cell.angle_gamma   90.00
#
_symmetry.space_group_name_H-M   'P 1'
#
loop_
_entity.id
_entity.type
_entity.pdbx_description
1 polymer ?
#
loop_
_entity_poly.entity_id
_entity_poly.type
_entity_poly.pdbx_seq_one_letter_code
_entity_poly.pdbx_strand_id
1 'polypeptide(L)' 'NYRPEFMPSTEPVLMSLVYDPDSRRILGGSLLSTYDVSQSANTLSVCIQNRNTIDDLAMVDMLFQPQFDRPFNYLNIF' A
#
# COMPACT_ATOMS: atom_id res chain seq x y z
N ASN A 1 9.16 5.26 3.39
CA ASN A 1 10.22 5.00 2.39
C ASN A 1 9.85 3.78 1.58
N TYR A 2 9.58 3.92 0.27
CA TYR A 2 8.98 2.83 -0.53
C TYR A 2 9.85 1.56 -0.58
N ARG A 3 11.17 1.72 -0.62
CA ARG A 3 12.15 0.62 -0.57
C ARG A 3 13.15 0.80 0.59
N PRO A 4 14.07 -0.15 0.85
CA PRO A 4 15.03 -0.07 1.96
C PRO A 4 16.05 1.07 1.84
N GLU A 5 16.51 1.60 2.98
CA GLU A 5 17.53 2.66 3.06
C GLU A 5 18.90 2.28 2.47
N PHE A 6 19.19 0.99 2.29
CA PHE A 6 20.47 0.54 1.70
C PHE A 6 20.53 0.68 0.17
N MET A 7 19.43 1.04 -0.49
CA MET A 7 19.39 1.25 -1.94
C MET A 7 19.94 2.65 -2.32
N PRO A 8 20.49 2.85 -3.53
CA PRO A 8 21.18 4.10 -3.92
C PRO A 8 20.34 5.38 -3.83
N SER A 9 19.02 5.26 -3.77
CA SER A 9 18.08 6.30 -3.36
C SER A 9 16.81 5.65 -2.82
N THR A 10 16.06 6.36 -1.96
CA THR A 10 14.69 5.99 -1.59
C THR A 10 13.89 7.24 -1.27
N GLU A 11 12.61 7.22 -1.61
CA GLU A 11 11.69 8.34 -1.39
C GLU A 11 10.65 7.99 -0.30
N PRO A 12 10.16 8.98 0.46
CA PRO A 12 9.01 8.80 1.33
C PRO A 12 7.73 8.56 0.49
N VAL A 13 6.86 7.70 1.00
CA VAL A 13 5.47 7.58 0.55
C VAL A 13 4.64 7.96 1.75
N LEU A 14 3.81 8.98 1.61
CA LEU A 14 2.73 9.29 2.54
C LEU A 14 1.51 8.50 2.10
N MET A 15 0.94 7.70 3.01
CA MET A 15 -0.29 6.95 2.78
C MET A 15 -1.38 7.41 3.72
N SER A 16 -2.62 7.39 3.26
CA SER A 16 -3.81 7.51 4.09
C SER A 16 -4.80 6.41 3.67
N LEU A 17 -5.35 5.69 4.65
CA LEU A 17 -6.31 4.61 4.44
C LEU A 17 -7.56 4.89 5.26
N VAL A 18 -8.72 4.89 4.60
CA VAL A 18 -10.03 5.12 5.21
C VAL A 18 -10.79 3.81 5.21
N TYR A 19 -11.17 3.34 6.39
CA TYR A 19 -11.88 2.08 6.58
C TYR A 19 -13.03 2.25 7.59
N ASP A 20 -14.00 1.34 7.51
CA ASP A 20 -15.10 1.18 8.46
C ASP A 20 -14.55 0.48 9.73
N PRO A 21 -14.65 1.07 10.93
CA PRO A 21 -14.07 0.49 12.14
C PRO A 21 -14.79 -0.78 12.62
N ASP A 22 -16.09 -0.93 12.30
CA ASP A 22 -16.91 -2.05 12.76
C ASP A 22 -16.80 -3.24 11.81
N SER A 23 -16.90 -3.00 10.49
CA SER A 23 -16.78 -4.07 9.48
C SER A 23 -15.34 -4.30 8.98
N ARG A 24 -14.38 -3.46 9.40
CA ARG A 24 -12.97 -3.43 8.96
C ARG A 24 -12.78 -3.26 7.45
N ARG A 25 -13.84 -2.95 6.70
CA ARG A 25 -13.86 -2.80 5.25
C ARG A 25 -13.18 -1.51 4.78
N ILE A 26 -12.39 -1.60 3.72
CA ILE A 26 -11.78 -0.43 3.07
C ILE A 26 -12.87 0.41 2.36
N LEU A 27 -12.88 1.71 2.65
CA LEU A 27 -13.77 2.71 2.06
C LEU A 27 -13.06 3.60 1.03
N GLY A 28 -11.75 3.82 1.20
CA GLY A 28 -10.93 4.65 0.34
C GLY A 28 -9.47 4.70 0.78
N GLY A 29 -8.60 5.28 -0.03
CA GLY A 29 -7.22 5.56 0.35
C GLY A 29 -6.53 6.50 -0.63
N SER A 30 -5.40 7.06 -0.22
CA SER A 30 -4.55 7.91 -1.06
C SER A 30 -3.07 7.65 -0.79
N LEU A 31 -2.26 7.81 -1.83
CA LEU A 31 -0.80 7.75 -1.75
C LEU A 31 -0.23 9.03 -2.35
N LEU A 32 0.84 9.55 -1.74
CA LEU A 32 1.61 10.69 -2.24
C LEU A 32 3.10 10.36 -2.11
N SER A 33 3.83 10.46 -3.23
CA SER A 33 5.27 10.30 -3.27
C SER A 33 5.88 11.06 -4.46
N THR A 34 7.17 11.31 -4.38
CA THR A 34 8.07 11.69 -5.49
C THR A 34 8.38 10.52 -6.43
N TYR A 35 8.16 9.27 -5.98
CA TYR A 35 8.15 8.07 -6.80
C TYR A 35 6.74 7.81 -7.37
N ASP A 36 6.66 7.16 -8.54
CA ASP A 36 5.36 6.85 -9.17
C ASP A 36 4.64 5.70 -8.42
N VAL A 37 3.66 6.10 -7.62
CA VAL A 37 2.75 5.21 -6.85
C VAL A 37 1.35 5.13 -7.48
N SER A 38 1.19 5.51 -8.76
CA SER A 38 -0.11 5.51 -9.45
C SER A 38 -0.74 4.11 -9.55
N GLN A 39 0.07 3.07 -9.77
CA GLN A 39 -0.39 1.68 -9.86
C GLN A 39 -0.96 1.17 -8.52
N SER A 40 -0.40 1.64 -7.40
CA SER A 40 -0.85 1.29 -6.04
C SER A 40 -2.28 1.73 -5.77
N ALA A 41 -2.73 2.85 -6.37
CA ALA A 41 -4.11 3.30 -6.29
C ALA A 41 -5.09 2.39 -7.06
N ASN A 42 -4.63 1.75 -8.15
CA ASN A 42 -5.43 0.75 -8.87
C ASN A 42 -5.62 -0.52 -8.03
N THR A 43 -4.58 -0.98 -7.31
CA THR A 43 -4.71 -2.08 -6.33
C THR A 43 -5.75 -1.74 -5.27
N LEU A 44 -5.69 -0.54 -4.69
CA LEU A 44 -6.65 -0.04 -3.70
C LEU A 44 -8.09 -0.02 -4.26
N SER A 45 -8.27 0.38 -5.53
CA SER A 45 -9.56 0.34 -6.23
C SER A 45 -10.12 -1.08 -6.36
N VAL A 46 -9.28 -2.07 -6.69
CA VAL A 46 -9.69 -3.50 -6.76
C VAL A 46 -10.10 -4.02 -5.37
N CYS A 47 -9.38 -3.68 -4.31
CA CYS A 47 -9.74 -4.05 -2.94
C CYS A 47 -11.10 -3.45 -2.53
N ILE A 48 -11.37 -2.18 -2.85
CA ILE A 48 -12.65 -1.51 -2.57
C ILE A 48 -13.81 -2.17 -3.35
N GLN A 49 -13.58 -2.50 -4.63
CA GLN A 49 -14.53 -3.17 -5.51
C GLN A 49 -14.90 -4.57 -5.00
N ASN A 50 -13.91 -5.34 -4.55
CA ASN A 50 -14.08 -6.67 -3.94
C ASN A 50 -14.63 -6.61 -2.51
N ARG A 51 -14.75 -5.41 -1.92
CA ARG A 51 -15.16 -5.16 -0.52
C ARG A 51 -14.20 -5.73 0.52
N ASN A 52 -12.91 -5.79 0.21
CA ASN A 52 -11.89 -6.28 1.11
C ASN A 52 -11.78 -5.46 2.41
N THR A 53 -11.28 -6.12 3.44
CA THR A 53 -10.95 -5.56 4.75
C THR A 53 -9.50 -5.06 4.78
N ILE A 54 -9.18 -4.28 5.82
CA ILE A 54 -7.79 -3.94 6.13
C ILE A 54 -6.96 -5.19 6.52
N ASP A 55 -7.59 -6.24 7.06
CA ASP A 55 -6.89 -7.49 7.40
C ASP A 55 -6.47 -8.25 6.14
N ASP A 56 -7.32 -8.25 5.10
CA ASP A 56 -6.97 -8.77 3.77
C ASP A 56 -5.78 -7.97 3.20
N LEU A 57 -5.81 -6.64 3.26
CA LEU A 57 -4.76 -5.78 2.68
C LEU A 57 -3.43 -5.86 3.44
N ALA A 58 -3.45 -6.11 4.75
CA ALA A 58 -2.24 -6.35 5.53
C ALA A 58 -1.54 -7.66 5.15
N MET A 59 -2.32 -8.70 4.83
CA MET A 59 -1.85 -10.08 4.67
C MET A 59 -1.87 -10.61 3.22
N VAL A 60 -2.37 -9.83 2.25
CA VAL A 60 -2.34 -10.21 0.83
C VAL A 60 -0.90 -10.32 0.32
N ASP A 61 -0.62 -11.40 -0.40
CA ASP A 61 0.68 -11.65 -1.02
C ASP A 61 0.97 -10.57 -2.07
N MET A 62 2.04 -9.80 -1.85
CA MET A 62 2.51 -8.78 -2.77
C MET A 62 3.97 -9.05 -3.14
N LEU A 63 4.30 -8.81 -4.40
CA LEU A 63 5.64 -8.92 -4.97
C LEU A 63 6.69 -8.17 -4.14
N PHE A 64 7.53 -8.90 -3.41
CA PHE A 64 8.76 -8.32 -2.85
C PHE A 64 9.93 -8.46 -3.82
N GLN A 65 10.51 -7.33 -4.24
CA GLN A 65 11.86 -7.28 -4.79
C GLN A 65 12.52 -5.91 -4.47
N PRO A 66 13.81 -5.84 -4.05
CA PRO A 66 14.42 -4.61 -3.49
C PRO A 66 14.53 -3.36 -4.38
N GLN A 67 14.42 -3.44 -5.72
CA GLN A 67 14.33 -2.23 -6.56
C GLN A 67 13.00 -1.50 -6.32
N PHE A 68 11.93 -2.27 -6.05
CA PHE A 68 10.56 -1.78 -5.97
C PHE A 68 10.09 -1.59 -4.52
N ASP A 69 10.37 -2.52 -3.61
CA ASP A 69 9.71 -2.54 -2.29
C ASP A 69 10.57 -3.07 -1.13
N ARG A 70 9.99 -3.05 0.08
CA ARG A 70 10.45 -3.76 1.29
C ARG A 70 9.83 -5.18 1.35
N PRO A 71 10.29 -6.07 2.26
CA PRO A 71 9.72 -7.43 2.40
C PRO A 71 8.21 -7.50 2.66
N PHE A 72 7.62 -6.42 3.16
CA PHE A 72 6.20 -6.11 3.01
C PHE A 72 6.07 -4.89 2.09
N ASN A 73 5.18 -4.95 1.10
CA ASN A 73 4.85 -3.78 0.26
C ASN A 73 4.32 -2.64 1.15
N TYR A 74 4.51 -1.40 0.74
CA TYR A 74 4.07 -0.22 1.50
C TYR A 74 2.54 -0.14 1.68
N LEU A 75 1.73 -0.81 0.84
CA LEU A 75 0.29 -0.99 1.02
C LEU A 75 -0.08 -1.93 2.19
N ASN A 76 0.84 -2.78 2.64
CA ASN A 76 0.64 -3.68 3.79
C ASN A 76 1.13 -3.06 5.11
N ILE A 77 1.65 -1.82 5.09
CA ILE A 77 2.27 -1.14 6.25
C ILE A 77 1.50 0.17 6.51
N PHE A 78 0.47 0.09 7.35
CA PHE A 78 -0.40 1.20 7.76
C PHE A 78 -0.65 1.20 9.28
#